data_AF-A0A1L9C1I2-F1
#
_entry.id   AF-A0A1L9C1I2-F1
#
_cell.length_a   1.000
_cell.length_b   1.000
_cell.length_c   1.000
_cell.angle_alpha   90.00
_cell.angle_beta   90.00
_cell.angle_gamma   90.00
#
_symmetry.space_group_name_H-M   'P 1'
#
loop_
_entity.id
_entity.type
_entity.pdbx_description
1 polymer ?
#
loop_
_entity_poly.entity_id
_entity_poly.type
_entity_poly.pdbx_seq_one_letter_code
_entity_poly.pdbx_strand_id
1 'polypeptide(L)'
;MSVAVAEESPQMPSLPLVIKGNVTIDGSQADPGTNITAKINDQIIGSVQTSNTGVYGDLSGNSLIVTAEPDNFKNIAIYVNGNEAEYDGDKLVNANPGDTIELDLTVNKDNMETFQDNSMFQFVLLGLIIIVAVFVALRYRSK
;
A
#
# COMPACT_ATOMS: atom_id res chain seq x y z
N MET A 1 -46.93 -16.75 -11.95
CA MET A 1 -45.62 -16.95 -11.30
C MET A 1 -45.24 -15.62 -10.69
N SER A 2 -45.37 -15.48 -9.38
CA SER A 2 -45.10 -14.22 -8.67
C SER A 2 -43.61 -14.09 -8.44
N VAL A 3 -43.01 -13.02 -8.95
CA VAL A 3 -41.60 -12.70 -8.74
C VAL A 3 -41.46 -12.19 -7.31
N ALA A 4 -40.77 -12.95 -6.46
CA ALA A 4 -40.37 -12.46 -5.14
C ALA A 4 -39.27 -11.42 -5.35
N VAL A 5 -39.57 -10.15 -5.09
CA VAL A 5 -38.58 -9.11 -4.91
C VAL A 5 -37.93 -9.38 -3.56
N ALA A 6 -36.63 -9.67 -3.54
CA ALA A 6 -35.87 -9.75 -2.31
C ALA A 6 -35.84 -8.35 -1.67
N GLU A 7 -36.41 -8.22 -0.49
CA GLU A 7 -36.32 -7.00 0.32
C GLU A 7 -34.90 -6.94 0.92
N GLU A 8 -34.00 -6.24 0.24
CA GLU A 8 -32.70 -5.88 0.79
C GLU A 8 -32.97 -4.88 1.94
N SER A 9 -32.89 -5.38 3.17
CA SER A 9 -33.10 -4.55 4.37
C SER A 9 -32.04 -3.45 4.40
N PRO A 10 -32.39 -2.18 4.70
CA PRO A 10 -31.40 -1.11 4.77
C PRO A 10 -30.43 -1.41 5.91
N GLN A 11 -29.25 -1.92 5.58
CA GLN A 11 -28.20 -2.14 6.56
C GLN A 11 -27.61 -0.78 6.92
N MET A 12 -27.74 -0.39 8.19
CA MET A 12 -27.10 0.82 8.69
C MET A 12 -25.58 0.67 8.51
N PRO A 13 -24.88 1.67 7.95
CA PRO A 13 -23.45 1.56 7.74
C PRO A 13 -22.73 1.46 9.09
N SER A 14 -21.73 0.57 9.14
CA SER A 14 -20.87 0.42 10.32
C SER A 14 -20.08 1.71 10.60
N LEU A 15 -19.84 2.01 11.88
CA LEU A 15 -19.01 3.14 12.27
C LEU A 15 -17.56 2.91 11.84
N PRO A 16 -16.85 3.94 11.36
CA PRO A 16 -15.48 3.79 10.89
C PRO A 16 -14.50 3.57 12.04
N LEU A 17 -13.37 2.93 11.74
CA LEU A 17 -12.21 2.88 12.64
C LEU A 17 -11.39 4.17 12.54
N VAL A 18 -10.79 4.57 13.64
CA VAL A 18 -9.84 5.68 13.70
C VAL A 18 -8.47 5.14 14.06
N ILE A 19 -7.50 5.19 13.15
CA ILE A 19 -6.16 4.62 13.38
C ILE A 19 -5.14 5.76 13.48
N LYS A 20 -4.26 5.66 14.47
CA LYS A 20 -3.17 6.62 14.72
C LYS A 20 -1.92 5.89 15.21
N GLY A 21 -0.75 6.49 15.11
CA GLY A 21 0.49 5.89 15.61
C GLY A 21 1.74 6.47 14.98
N ASN A 22 2.85 5.77 15.16
CA ASN A 22 4.11 6.13 14.53
C ASN A 22 4.24 5.49 13.15
N VAL A 23 5.04 6.08 12.29
CA VAL A 23 5.39 5.53 10.98
C VAL A 23 6.90 5.64 10.74
N THR A 24 7.50 4.51 10.43
CA THR A 24 8.93 4.39 10.13
C THR A 24 9.17 3.75 8.78
N ILE A 25 10.21 4.20 8.09
CA ILE A 25 10.65 3.70 6.80
C ILE A 25 12.15 3.44 6.90
N ASP A 26 12.57 2.19 6.73
CA ASP A 26 13.96 1.71 6.91
C ASP A 26 14.59 2.15 8.24
N GLY A 27 13.82 2.01 9.32
CA GLY A 27 14.26 2.40 10.67
C GLY A 27 14.38 3.90 10.91
N SER A 28 14.07 4.74 9.91
CA SER A 28 14.01 6.20 10.05
C SER A 28 12.56 6.66 10.21
N GLN A 29 12.33 7.74 10.96
CA GLN A 29 11.00 8.34 11.03
C GLN A 29 10.57 8.86 9.66
N ALA A 30 9.32 8.60 9.26
CA ALA A 30 8.84 9.06 7.96
C ALA A 30 8.74 10.60 7.90
N ASP A 31 9.04 11.18 6.76
CA ASP A 31 8.95 12.63 6.56
C ASP A 31 7.49 13.12 6.61
N PRO A 32 7.25 14.40 6.93
CA PRO A 32 5.97 15.05 6.70
C PRO A 32 5.52 14.91 5.22
N GLY A 33 4.23 14.72 5.00
CA GLY A 33 3.66 14.46 3.67
C GLY A 33 3.75 13.00 3.22
N THR A 34 4.18 12.09 4.09
CA THR A 34 4.13 10.64 3.82
C THR A 34 2.67 10.19 3.72
N ASN A 35 2.32 9.54 2.62
CA ASN A 35 0.97 9.06 2.35
C ASN A 35 0.74 7.68 2.98
N ILE A 36 -0.33 7.54 3.76
CA ILE A 36 -0.75 6.29 4.38
C ILE A 36 -2.12 5.94 3.82
N THR A 37 -2.28 4.71 3.33
CA THR A 37 -3.54 4.23 2.74
C THR A 37 -3.92 2.86 3.29
N ALA A 38 -5.17 2.70 3.69
CA ALA A 38 -5.77 1.40 4.00
C ALA A 38 -6.51 0.87 2.76
N LYS A 39 -6.36 -0.42 2.49
CA LYS A 39 -6.99 -1.10 1.36
C LYS A 39 -7.62 -2.43 1.75
N ILE A 40 -8.65 -2.82 1.01
CA ILE A 40 -9.16 -4.21 0.92
C ILE A 40 -9.23 -4.54 -0.56
N ASN A 41 -8.59 -5.63 -1.01
CA ASN A 41 -8.60 -6.06 -2.42
C ASN A 41 -8.31 -4.90 -3.40
N ASP A 42 -7.24 -4.14 -3.14
CA ASP A 42 -6.82 -2.93 -3.88
C ASP A 42 -7.74 -1.71 -3.82
N GLN A 43 -8.95 -1.82 -3.26
CA GLN A 43 -9.83 -0.68 -3.04
C GLN A 43 -9.34 0.13 -1.83
N ILE A 44 -9.06 1.42 -2.04
CA ILE A 44 -8.75 2.35 -0.96
C ILE A 44 -10.00 2.62 -0.13
N ILE A 45 -9.92 2.32 1.16
CA ILE A 45 -11.00 2.49 2.15
C ILE A 45 -10.67 3.51 3.24
N GLY A 46 -9.45 4.07 3.19
CA GLY A 46 -8.97 5.13 4.07
C GLY A 46 -7.64 5.68 3.59
N SER A 47 -7.40 6.98 3.78
CA SER A 47 -6.12 7.61 3.46
C SER A 47 -5.86 8.84 4.32
N VAL A 48 -4.60 9.08 4.64
CA VAL A 48 -4.14 10.26 5.37
C VAL A 48 -2.68 10.58 5.02
N GLN A 49 -2.25 11.82 5.27
CA GLN A 49 -0.84 12.22 5.13
C GLN A 49 -0.27 12.63 6.48
N THR A 50 0.98 12.25 6.76
CA THR A 50 1.66 12.72 7.97
C THR A 50 1.80 14.24 7.94
N SER A 51 1.50 14.90 9.07
CA SER A 51 1.73 16.34 9.23
C SER A 51 3.07 16.62 9.91
N ASN A 52 3.45 15.75 10.86
CA ASN A 52 4.70 15.81 11.59
C ASN A 52 5.54 14.57 11.28
N THR A 53 6.85 14.69 11.51
CA THR A 53 7.81 13.61 11.27
C THR A 53 7.47 12.37 12.12
N GLY A 54 7.35 11.23 11.46
CA GLY A 54 7.23 9.92 12.06
C GLY A 54 5.90 9.60 12.74
N VAL A 55 4.88 10.46 12.62
CA VAL A 55 3.60 10.27 13.32
C VAL A 55 2.42 10.59 12.40
N TYR A 56 1.37 9.80 12.52
CA TYR A 56 0.06 10.03 11.91
C TYR A 56 -1.04 9.97 12.98
N GLY A 57 -2.06 10.81 12.85
CA GLY A 57 -3.14 10.91 13.84
C GLY A 57 -2.78 11.63 15.14
N ASP A 58 -1.73 12.46 15.13
CA ASP A 58 -1.31 13.33 16.24
C ASP A 58 -2.07 14.65 16.33
N LEU A 59 -2.50 15.17 15.18
CA LEU A 59 -3.35 16.35 15.08
C LEU A 59 -4.82 15.95 14.92
N SER A 60 -5.72 16.76 15.48
CA SER A 60 -7.16 16.61 15.28
C SER A 60 -7.51 16.59 13.79
N GLY A 61 -8.12 15.49 13.33
CA GLY A 61 -8.51 15.32 11.93
C GLY A 61 -7.41 14.76 11.01
N ASN A 62 -6.24 14.40 11.56
CA ASN A 62 -5.15 13.77 10.80
C ASN A 62 -4.98 12.27 11.10
N SER A 63 -6.00 11.61 11.65
CA SER A 63 -6.01 10.17 11.85
C SER A 63 -6.43 9.45 10.57
N LEU A 64 -5.95 8.22 10.38
CA LEU A 64 -6.40 7.37 9.30
C LEU A 64 -7.81 6.86 9.62
N ILE A 65 -8.81 7.40 8.92
CA ILE A 65 -10.20 6.94 9.03
C ILE A 65 -10.42 5.79 8.05
N VAL A 66 -10.83 4.63 8.57
CA VAL A 66 -11.03 3.41 7.77
C VAL A 66 -12.49 2.99 7.82
N THR A 67 -13.12 2.96 6.65
CA THR A 67 -14.53 2.55 6.52
C THR A 67 -14.60 1.15 5.91
N ALA A 68 -14.96 0.17 6.73
CA ALA A 68 -15.17 -1.21 6.32
C ALA A 68 -16.21 -1.88 7.22
N GLU A 69 -16.82 -2.95 6.73
CA GLU A 69 -17.64 -3.81 7.58
C GLU A 69 -16.78 -4.60 8.57
N PRO A 70 -17.27 -4.88 9.79
CA PRO A 70 -16.50 -5.55 10.85
C PRO A 70 -15.90 -6.88 10.40
N ASP A 71 -16.64 -7.67 9.61
CA ASP A 71 -16.19 -8.97 9.08
C ASP A 71 -14.96 -8.85 8.15
N ASN A 72 -14.70 -7.64 7.63
CA ASN A 72 -13.60 -7.34 6.75
C ASN A 72 -12.40 -6.71 7.45
N PHE A 73 -12.44 -6.43 8.76
CA PHE A 73 -11.31 -5.80 9.45
C PHE A 73 -10.01 -6.61 9.34
N LYS A 74 -10.11 -7.94 9.35
CA LYS A 74 -8.99 -8.88 9.12
C LYS A 74 -8.38 -8.81 7.72
N ASN A 75 -9.08 -8.23 6.75
CA ASN A 75 -8.65 -8.12 5.35
C ASN A 75 -8.07 -6.74 5.03
N ILE A 76 -8.00 -5.84 6.01
CA ILE A 76 -7.43 -4.51 5.84
C ILE A 76 -5.91 -4.66 5.75
N ALA A 77 -5.33 -4.14 4.67
CA ALA A 77 -3.89 -3.95 4.48
C ALA A 77 -3.56 -2.45 4.49
N ILE A 78 -2.48 -2.06 5.17
CA ILE A 78 -2.03 -0.66 5.27
C ILE A 78 -0.74 -0.47 4.48
N TYR A 79 -0.69 0.60 3.69
CA TYR A 79 0.44 0.95 2.86
C TYR A 79 0.97 2.33 3.23
N VAL A 80 2.28 2.50 3.18
CA VAL A 80 3.01 3.77 3.37
C VAL A 80 3.78 4.08 2.10
N ASN A 81 3.44 5.21 1.46
CA ASN A 81 3.93 5.61 0.13
C ASN A 81 3.80 4.48 -0.92
N GLY A 82 2.74 3.68 -0.82
CA GLY A 82 2.46 2.57 -1.74
C GLY A 82 3.15 1.24 -1.40
N ASN A 83 4.01 1.20 -0.39
CA ASN A 83 4.62 -0.05 0.09
C ASN A 83 3.80 -0.60 1.25
N GLU A 84 3.56 -1.91 1.27
CA GLU A 84 2.83 -2.53 2.37
C GLU A 84 3.62 -2.39 3.68
N ALA A 85 2.94 -1.98 4.74
CA ALA A 85 3.54 -1.77 6.05
C ALA A 85 3.35 -3.00 6.93
N GLU A 86 4.37 -3.29 7.72
CA GLU A 86 4.29 -4.20 8.86
C GLU A 86 3.64 -3.49 10.05
N TYR A 87 2.73 -4.20 10.74
CA TYR A 87 2.04 -3.73 11.93
C TYR A 87 1.42 -4.90 12.71
N ASP A 88 0.96 -4.65 13.94
CA ASP A 88 0.24 -5.61 14.76
C ASP A 88 -1.21 -5.80 14.26
N GLY A 89 -1.40 -6.76 13.34
CA GLY A 89 -2.69 -7.04 12.71
C GLY A 89 -3.79 -7.51 13.67
N ASP A 90 -3.43 -8.09 14.83
CA ASP A 90 -4.40 -8.54 15.83
C ASP A 90 -5.21 -7.36 16.39
N LYS A 91 -4.67 -6.15 16.36
CA LYS A 91 -5.40 -4.94 16.76
C LYS A 91 -6.57 -4.62 15.83
N LEU A 92 -6.48 -4.94 14.54
CA LEU A 92 -7.57 -4.76 13.59
C LEU A 92 -8.58 -5.91 13.71
N VAL A 93 -8.11 -7.15 13.83
CA VAL A 93 -8.97 -8.34 13.96
C VAL A 93 -9.87 -8.26 15.19
N ASN A 94 -9.36 -7.70 16.29
CA ASN A 94 -10.10 -7.59 17.55
C ASN A 94 -10.84 -6.24 17.72
N ALA A 95 -10.84 -5.38 16.70
CA ALA A 95 -11.50 -4.07 16.76
C ALA A 95 -13.02 -4.17 16.60
N ASN A 96 -13.72 -3.19 17.16
CA ASN A 96 -15.15 -2.97 16.98
C ASN A 96 -15.39 -1.69 16.15
N PRO A 97 -16.53 -1.59 15.43
CA PRO A 97 -16.90 -0.35 14.74
C PRO A 97 -16.85 0.87 15.66
N GLY A 98 -16.19 1.94 15.22
CA GLY A 98 -16.01 3.16 16.00
C GLY A 98 -14.77 3.19 16.90
N ASP A 99 -14.02 2.09 17.01
CA ASP A 99 -12.82 2.06 17.85
C ASP A 99 -11.73 3.01 17.34
N THR A 100 -10.98 3.58 18.29
CA THR A 100 -9.71 4.26 18.02
C THR A 100 -8.55 3.34 18.35
N ILE A 101 -7.69 3.05 17.37
CA ILE A 101 -6.63 2.06 17.45
C ILE A 101 -5.27 2.76 17.35
N GLU A 102 -4.37 2.42 18.27
CA GLU A 102 -2.95 2.79 18.18
C GLU A 102 -2.16 1.70 17.47
N LEU A 103 -1.63 2.02 16.29
CA LEU A 103 -0.96 1.08 15.40
C LEU A 103 0.31 1.70 14.84
N ASP A 104 1.47 1.15 15.18
CA ASP A 104 2.74 1.61 14.60
C ASP A 104 2.96 0.90 13.26
N LEU A 105 3.36 1.68 12.26
CA LEU A 105 3.60 1.23 10.89
C LEU A 105 5.09 1.21 10.60
N THR A 106 5.60 0.11 10.08
CA THR A 106 6.99 -0.01 9.64
C THR A 106 7.05 -0.47 8.21
N VAL A 107 7.81 0.23 7.36
CA VAL A 107 8.16 -0.26 6.03
C VAL A 107 9.64 -0.56 5.99
N ASN A 108 9.98 -1.79 5.65
CA ASN A 108 11.34 -2.20 5.29
C ASN A 108 11.42 -2.29 3.76
N LYS A 109 12.24 -1.46 3.11
CA LYS A 109 12.40 -1.43 1.65
C LYS A 109 12.98 -2.73 1.07
N ASP A 110 13.50 -3.62 1.90
CA ASP A 110 13.94 -4.96 1.48
C ASP A 110 12.78 -5.85 1.02
N ASN A 111 11.54 -5.53 1.44
CA ASN A 111 10.29 -6.17 0.99
C ASN A 111 9.64 -5.47 -0.20
N MET A 112 10.33 -4.49 -0.82
CA MET A 112 9.95 -4.02 -2.14
C MET A 112 10.09 -5.21 -3.09
N GLU A 113 8.97 -5.77 -3.54
CA GLU A 113 8.95 -6.25 -4.91
C GLU A 113 9.27 -5.05 -5.78
N THR A 114 10.57 -4.84 -5.98
CA THR A 114 11.04 -4.08 -7.10
C THR A 114 10.32 -4.71 -8.27
N PHE A 115 9.46 -3.96 -8.94
CA PHE A 115 9.19 -4.21 -10.35
C PHE A 115 10.51 -3.96 -11.09
N GLN A 116 11.48 -4.82 -10.83
CA GLN A 116 12.58 -5.13 -11.70
C GLN A 116 11.98 -5.94 -12.84
N ASP A 117 11.02 -5.35 -13.55
CA ASP A 117 10.73 -5.76 -14.91
C ASP A 117 11.90 -5.26 -15.76
N ASN A 118 13.00 -5.97 -15.58
CA ASN A 118 14.21 -5.90 -16.36
C ASN A 118 13.98 -6.44 -17.78
N SER A 119 12.75 -6.73 -18.22
CA SER A 119 12.51 -7.14 -19.59
C SER A 119 12.93 -6.04 -20.56
N MET A 120 12.52 -4.78 -20.34
CA MET A 120 12.87 -3.71 -21.28
C MET A 120 14.39 -3.40 -21.31
N PHE A 121 15.05 -3.32 -20.15
CA PHE A 121 16.49 -3.01 -20.10
C PHE A 121 17.39 -4.19 -20.50
N GLN A 122 17.00 -5.46 -20.26
CA GLN A 122 17.77 -6.61 -20.75
C GLN A 122 17.69 -6.77 -22.27
N PHE A 123 16.51 -6.56 -22.88
CA PHE A 123 16.40 -6.61 -24.33
C PHE A 123 17.18 -5.48 -25.01
N VAL A 124 17.20 -4.28 -24.42
CA VAL A 124 18.01 -3.16 -24.93
C VAL A 124 19.51 -3.45 -24.80
N LEU A 125 19.97 -3.98 -23.67
CA LEU A 125 21.40 -4.28 -23.45
C LEU A 125 21.88 -5.44 -24.34
N LEU A 126 21.13 -6.53 -24.45
CA LEU A 126 21.46 -7.64 -25.35
C LEU A 126 21.41 -7.22 -26.82
N GLY A 127 20.42 -6.41 -27.20
CA GLY A 127 20.32 -5.86 -28.56
C GLY A 127 21.53 -5.00 -28.93
N LEU A 128 21.99 -4.12 -28.03
CA LEU A 128 23.18 -3.30 -28.24
C LEU A 128 24.46 -4.14 -28.40
N ILE A 129 24.64 -5.18 -27.58
CA ILE A 129 25.81 -6.07 -27.65
C ILE A 129 25.87 -6.80 -29.01
N ILE A 130 24.73 -7.31 -29.50
CA ILE A 130 24.65 -7.99 -30.80
C ILE A 130 24.98 -7.03 -31.94
N ILE A 131 24.44 -5.80 -31.92
CA ILE A 131 24.72 -4.78 -32.95
C ILE A 131 26.21 -4.43 -32.99
N VAL A 132 26.85 -4.24 -31.84
CA VAL A 132 28.30 -3.97 -31.76
C VAL A 132 29.11 -5.16 -32.27
N ALA A 133 28.76 -6.40 -31.90
CA ALA A 133 29.47 -7.59 -32.37
C ALA A 133 29.37 -7.78 -33.89
N VAL A 134 28.18 -7.56 -34.47
CA VAL A 134 27.98 -7.62 -35.93
C VAL A 134 28.76 -6.49 -36.62
N PHE A 135 28.75 -5.27 -36.08
CA PHE A 135 29.50 -4.15 -36.66
C PHE A 135 31.02 -4.41 -36.63
N VAL A 136 31.55 -4.96 -35.54
CA VAL A 136 32.96 -5.34 -35.41
C VAL A 136 33.30 -6.47 -36.38
N ALA A 137 32.47 -7.51 -36.48
CA ALA A 137 32.67 -8.62 -37.40
C ALA A 137 32.63 -8.17 -38.88
N LEU A 138 31.69 -7.28 -39.25
CA LEU A 138 31.62 -6.70 -40.58
C LEU A 138 32.85 -5.84 -40.90
N ARG A 139 33.36 -5.06 -39.94
CA ARG A 139 34.59 -4.28 -40.13
C ARG A 139 35.85 -5.15 -40.22
N TYR A 140 35.88 -6.28 -39.51
CA TYR A 140 36.99 -7.24 -39.58
C TYR A 140 37.01 -8.02 -40.90
N ARG A 141 35.84 -8.35 -41.46
CA ARG A 141 35.73 -9.10 -42.72
C ARG A 141 35.98 -8.26 -43.97
N SER A 142 36.02 -6.93 -43.82
CA SER A 142 36.28 -5.97 -44.90
C SER A 142 37.75 -5.52 -44.99
N LYS A 143 38.67 -6.14 -44.23
CA LYS A 143 40.12 -6.02 -44.38
C LYS A 143 40.69 -7.33 -44.90
#